data_AF-V5GZK8-F1
#
_entry.id   AF-V5GZK8-F1
#
_cell.length_a   1.000
_cell.length_b   1.000
_cell.length_c   1.000
_cell.angle_alpha   90.00
_cell.angle_beta   90.00
_cell.angle_gamma   90.00
#
_symmetry.space_group_name_H-M   'P 1'
#
loop_
_entity.id
_entity.type
_entity.pdbx_description
1 polymer ?
#
loop_
_entity_poly.entity_id
_entity_poly.type
_entity_poly.pdbx_seq_one_letter_code
_entity_poly.pdbx_strand_id
1 'polypeptide(L)'
;GILDLIQVCVETLDKCFENVCELDLIFHVDKVHYILNELVMGGMVLETNMTEILTRIEDQNKLEKQEAGIAAAPARAVSAVKNMNIPQQIKDIKLPDLPQAIKDLKF
;
A
#
# COMPACT_ATOMS: atom_id res chain seq x y z
N GLY A 1 13.74 2.37 -30.57
CA GLY A 1 12.58 2.31 -31.47
C GLY A 1 11.42 1.58 -30.80
N ILE A 2 10.23 1.54 -31.39
CA ILE A 2 9.06 0.85 -30.77
C ILE A 2 9.32 -0.65 -30.56
N LEU A 3 10.11 -1.28 -31.42
CA LEU A 3 10.49 -2.69 -31.28
C LEU A 3 11.36 -2.93 -30.04
N ASP A 4 12.26 -2.00 -29.70
CA ASP A 4 13.08 -2.12 -28.49
C ASP A 4 12.22 -2.05 -27.23
N LEU A 5 11.19 -1.19 -27.23
CA LEU A 5 10.24 -1.10 -26.13
C LEU A 5 9.41 -2.38 -25.99
N ILE A 6 8.94 -2.94 -27.11
CA ILE A 6 8.24 -4.24 -27.10
C ILE A 6 9.17 -5.33 -26.55
N GLN A 7 10.44 -5.32 -26.93
CA GLN A 7 11.41 -6.29 -26.43
C GLN A 7 11.63 -6.16 -24.92
N VAL A 8 11.83 -4.93 -24.41
CA VAL A 8 11.93 -4.70 -22.95
C VAL A 8 10.66 -5.17 -22.24
N CYS A 9 9.48 -4.95 -22.81
CA CYS A 9 8.21 -5.44 -22.26
C CYS A 9 8.17 -6.97 -22.16
N VAL A 10 8.49 -7.66 -23.26
CA VAL A 10 8.50 -9.14 -23.31
C VAL A 10 9.53 -9.72 -22.35
N GLU A 11 10.74 -9.18 -22.32
CA GLU A 11 11.81 -9.65 -21.42
C GLU A 11 11.46 -9.41 -19.93
N THR A 12 10.78 -8.29 -19.62
CA THR A 12 10.31 -8.00 -18.27
C THR A 12 9.22 -8.98 -17.84
N LEU A 13 8.25 -9.26 -18.72
CA LEU A 13 7.19 -10.24 -18.47
C LEU A 13 7.78 -11.65 -18.26
N ASP A 14 8.72 -12.07 -19.10
CA ASP A 14 9.39 -13.37 -18.98
C ASP A 14 10.09 -13.55 -17.63
N LYS A 15 10.78 -12.51 -17.14
CA LYS A 15 11.41 -12.53 -15.82
C LYS A 15 10.40 -12.51 -14.67
N CYS A 16 9.28 -11.80 -14.83
CA CYS A 16 8.26 -11.69 -13.78
C CYS A 16 7.45 -12.98 -13.59
N PHE A 17 7.34 -13.80 -14.62
CA PHE A 17 6.56 -15.05 -14.64
C PHE A 17 7.42 -16.32 -14.68
N GLU A 18 8.75 -16.21 -14.78
CA GLU A 18 9.68 -17.34 -14.85
C GLU A 18 9.31 -18.30 -16.00
N ASN A 19 9.53 -17.84 -17.25
CA ASN A 19 9.08 -18.49 -18.49
C ASN A 19 7.59 -18.22 -18.81
N VAL A 20 7.31 -16.96 -19.18
CA VAL A 20 5.94 -16.50 -19.43
C VAL A 20 5.26 -17.27 -20.56
N CYS A 21 3.98 -17.57 -20.38
CA CYS A 21 3.11 -18.11 -21.42
C CYS A 21 1.81 -17.29 -21.57
N GLU A 22 1.04 -17.57 -22.60
CA GLU A 22 -0.23 -16.88 -22.89
C GLU A 22 -1.27 -17.05 -21.78
N LEU A 23 -1.26 -18.17 -21.04
CA LEU A 23 -2.15 -18.36 -19.91
C LEU A 23 -1.84 -17.37 -18.78
N ASP A 24 -0.57 -17.05 -18.53
CA ASP A 24 -0.19 -16.10 -17.47
C ASP A 24 -0.77 -14.71 -17.75
N LEU A 25 -0.76 -14.30 -19.01
CA LEU A 25 -1.34 -13.03 -19.45
C LEU A 25 -2.86 -12.98 -19.23
N ILE A 26 -3.54 -14.13 -19.40
CA ILE A 26 -5.00 -14.24 -19.24
C ILE A 26 -5.39 -14.32 -17.76
N PHE A 27 -4.69 -15.13 -16.97
CA PHE A 27 -5.05 -15.40 -15.57
C PHE A 27 -4.50 -14.38 -14.57
N HIS A 28 -3.46 -13.61 -14.95
CA HIS A 28 -2.82 -12.61 -14.10
C HIS A 28 -2.79 -11.21 -14.72
N VAL A 29 -3.92 -10.80 -15.33
CA VAL A 29 -4.06 -9.52 -16.02
C VAL A 29 -3.72 -8.31 -15.14
N ASP A 30 -4.04 -8.36 -13.84
CA ASP A 30 -3.72 -7.28 -12.89
C ASP A 30 -2.19 -7.07 -12.77
N LYS A 31 -1.44 -8.18 -12.61
CA LYS A 31 0.02 -8.15 -12.55
C LYS A 31 0.63 -7.65 -13.86
N VAL A 32 0.07 -8.05 -15.00
CA VAL A 32 0.51 -7.56 -16.33
C VAL A 32 0.29 -6.06 -16.45
N HIS A 33 -0.85 -5.55 -16.01
CA HIS A 33 -1.13 -4.10 -16.02
C HIS A 33 -0.15 -3.32 -15.16
N TYR A 34 0.22 -3.83 -13.99
CA TYR A 34 1.23 -3.19 -13.15
C TYR A 34 2.59 -3.11 -13.84
N ILE A 35 3.03 -4.22 -14.44
CA ILE A 35 4.28 -4.27 -15.21
C ILE A 35 4.25 -3.25 -16.36
N LEU A 36 3.14 -3.20 -17.12
CA LEU A 36 2.98 -2.27 -18.23
C LEU A 36 2.96 -0.81 -17.78
N ASN A 37 2.37 -0.50 -16.63
CA ASN A 37 2.33 0.87 -16.10
C ASN A 37 3.72 1.38 -15.69
N GLU A 38 4.65 0.51 -15.28
CA GLU A 38 6.04 0.92 -15.04
C GLU A 38 6.79 1.22 -16.36
N LEU A 39 6.41 0.57 -17.45
CA LEU A 39 7.01 0.76 -18.77
C LEU A 39 6.45 1.99 -19.50
N VAL A 40 5.13 2.11 -19.57
CA VAL A 40 4.40 3.13 -20.33
C VAL A 40 3.13 3.56 -19.62
N MET A 41 2.90 4.87 -19.56
CA MET A 41 1.58 5.41 -19.24
C MET A 41 1.24 6.60 -20.14
N GLY A 42 -0.03 6.71 -20.52
CA GLY A 42 -0.50 7.82 -21.36
C GLY A 42 0.21 7.93 -22.71
N GLY A 43 0.78 6.83 -23.23
CA GLY A 43 1.57 6.82 -24.46
C GLY A 43 3.02 7.32 -24.31
N MET A 44 3.45 7.65 -23.09
CA MET A 44 4.83 8.03 -22.78
C MET A 44 5.57 6.84 -22.18
N VAL A 45 6.83 6.66 -22.59
CA VAL A 45 7.75 5.68 -21.98
C VAL A 45 8.26 6.26 -20.67
N LEU A 46 8.14 5.49 -19.60
CA LEU A 46 8.54 5.88 -18.25
C LEU A 46 9.89 5.28 -17.90
N GLU A 47 9.99 3.95 -17.97
CA GLU A 47 11.17 3.21 -17.61
C GLU A 47 11.49 2.14 -18.67
N THR A 48 12.78 1.95 -18.92
CA THR A 48 13.30 0.89 -19.81
C THR A 48 14.39 0.05 -19.12
N ASN A 49 14.89 0.50 -17.97
CA ASN A 49 15.80 -0.28 -17.15
C ASN A 49 15.04 -1.37 -16.40
N MET A 50 15.24 -2.60 -16.85
CA MET A 50 14.58 -3.78 -16.30
C MET A 50 14.85 -4.01 -14.81
N THR A 51 16.04 -3.65 -14.31
CA THR A 51 16.36 -3.78 -12.88
C THR A 51 15.52 -2.83 -12.04
N GLU A 52 15.31 -1.60 -12.52
CA GLU A 52 14.43 -0.64 -11.84
C GLU A 52 13.00 -1.12 -11.87
N ILE A 53 12.49 -1.55 -13.03
CA ILE A 53 11.13 -2.05 -13.19
C ILE A 53 10.85 -3.22 -12.23
N LEU A 54 11.74 -4.22 -12.19
CA LEU A 54 11.59 -5.37 -11.28
C LEU A 54 11.58 -4.96 -9.81
N THR A 55 12.41 -3.97 -9.43
CA THR A 55 12.44 -3.45 -8.06
C THR A 55 11.11 -2.79 -7.70
N ARG A 56 10.55 -1.96 -8.58
CA ARG A 56 9.26 -1.28 -8.35
C ARG A 56 8.10 -2.27 -8.24
N ILE A 57 8.08 -3.29 -9.08
CA ILE A 57 7.10 -4.39 -9.02
C ILE A 57 7.20 -5.15 -7.69
N GLU A 58 8.42 -5.40 -7.20
CA GLU A 58 8.60 -6.09 -5.92
C GLU A 58 8.12 -5.25 -4.74
N ASP A 59 8.41 -3.94 -4.76
CA ASP A 59 7.94 -3.00 -3.75
C ASP A 59 6.41 -2.88 -3.76
N GLN A 60 5.78 -2.83 -4.93
CA GLN A 60 4.33 -2.85 -5.06
C GLN A 60 3.72 -4.13 -4.48
N ASN A 61 4.29 -5.30 -4.80
CA ASN A 61 3.86 -6.58 -4.23
C ASN A 61 3.99 -6.62 -2.68
N LYS A 62 5.01 -5.98 -2.12
CA LYS A 62 5.18 -5.88 -0.65
C LYS A 62 4.07 -5.02 -0.04
N LEU A 63 3.72 -3.92 -0.68
CA LEU A 63 2.65 -3.02 -0.21
C LEU A 63 1.29 -3.70 -0.27
N GLU A 64 0.94 -4.36 -1.37
CA GLU A 64 -0.34 -5.09 -1.50
C GLU A 64 -0.49 -6.17 -0.42
N LYS A 65 0.60 -6.90 -0.11
CA LYS A 65 0.61 -7.90 0.98
C LYS A 65 0.44 -7.26 2.36
N GLN A 66 0.98 -6.07 2.58
CA GLN A 66 0.79 -5.33 3.83
C GLN A 66 -0.66 -4.85 3.99
N GLU A 67 -1.28 -4.35 2.92
CA GLU A 67 -2.68 -3.93 2.92
C GLU A 67 -3.64 -5.10 3.16
N ALA A 68 -3.39 -6.26 2.55
CA ALA A 68 -4.14 -7.49 2.84
C ALA A 68 -4.05 -7.90 4.33
N GLY A 69 -2.93 -7.59 5.00
CA GLY A 69 -2.75 -7.80 6.43
C GLY A 69 -3.55 -6.85 7.34
N ILE A 70 -3.97 -5.68 6.84
CA ILE A 70 -4.77 -4.70 7.59
C ILE A 70 -6.24 -5.17 7.69
N ALA A 71 -6.75 -5.94 6.73
CA ALA A 71 -8.07 -6.57 6.85
C ALA A 71 -8.12 -7.57 8.04
N ALA A 72 -6.98 -8.11 8.48
CA ALA A 72 -6.84 -8.95 9.67
C ALA A 72 -6.53 -8.14 10.96
N ALA A 73 -6.55 -6.80 10.91
CA ALA A 73 -6.10 -5.91 11.98
C ALA A 73 -6.91 -5.90 13.29
N PRO A 74 -8.17 -6.37 13.42
CA PRO A 74 -8.83 -6.33 14.73
C PRO A 74 -8.01 -7.07 15.80
N ALA A 75 -7.36 -8.19 15.43
CA ALA A 75 -6.58 -8.99 16.39
C ALA A 75 -5.26 -8.32 16.85
N ARG A 76 -4.57 -7.61 15.95
CA ARG A 76 -3.26 -6.99 16.27
C ARG A 76 -3.39 -5.66 17.00
N ALA A 77 -4.34 -4.81 16.57
CA ALA A 77 -4.63 -3.56 17.28
C ALA A 77 -5.15 -3.84 18.70
N VAL A 78 -6.04 -4.83 18.88
CA VAL A 78 -6.55 -5.24 20.20
C VAL A 78 -5.42 -5.76 21.11
N SER A 79 -4.44 -6.49 20.57
CA SER A 79 -3.31 -6.99 21.36
C SER A 79 -2.36 -5.87 21.81
N ALA A 80 -2.14 -4.85 20.97
CA ALA A 80 -1.32 -3.70 21.33
C ALA A 80 -1.98 -2.80 22.40
N VAL A 81 -3.31 -2.63 22.34
CA VAL A 81 -4.05 -1.83 23.35
C VAL A 81 -4.30 -2.60 24.65
N LYS A 82 -4.32 -3.94 24.65
CA LYS A 82 -4.50 -4.77 25.85
C LYS A 82 -3.39 -4.57 26.89
N ASN A 83 -2.19 -4.23 26.46
CA ASN A 83 -1.04 -3.96 27.33
C ASN A 83 -0.98 -2.49 27.80
N MET A 84 -1.90 -1.64 27.34
CA MET A 84 -2.04 -0.28 27.85
C MET A 84 -3.00 -0.30 29.05
N ASN A 85 -2.54 0.17 30.22
CA ASN A 85 -3.32 0.31 31.44
C ASN A 85 -4.30 1.51 31.37
N ILE A 86 -5.09 1.57 30.30
CA ILE A 86 -6.08 2.61 30.00
C ILE A 86 -7.10 2.81 31.15
N PRO A 87 -7.55 1.76 31.88
CA PRO A 87 -8.53 1.96 32.96
C PRO A 87 -8.05 2.83 34.11
N GLN A 88 -6.73 2.93 34.36
CA GLN A 88 -6.20 3.78 35.43
C GLN A 88 -6.03 5.24 34.99
N GLN A 89 -5.62 5.48 33.74
CA GLN A 89 -5.44 6.87 33.24
C GLN A 89 -6.74 7.67 33.14
N ILE A 90 -7.89 7.02 32.94
CA ILE A 90 -9.19 7.70 32.90
C ILE A 90 -9.64 8.16 34.30
N LYS A 91 -9.17 7.50 35.38
CA LYS A 91 -9.54 7.85 36.76
C LYS A 91 -8.88 9.15 37.24
N ASP A 92 -7.72 9.49 36.68
CA ASP A 92 -6.94 10.68 37.08
C ASP A 92 -7.25 11.93 36.25
N ILE A 93 -8.20 11.85 35.30
CA ILE A 93 -8.69 13.03 34.57
C ILE A 93 -9.60 13.83 35.50
N LYS A 94 -9.01 14.76 36.25
CA LYS A 94 -9.77 15.77 36.99
C LYS A 94 -10.50 16.67 36.00
N LEU A 95 -11.82 16.58 35.99
CA LEU A 95 -12.68 17.55 35.32
C LEU A 95 -12.53 18.91 36.03
N PRO A 96 -12.33 20.03 35.32
CA PRO A 96 -12.34 21.34 35.94
C PRO A 96 -13.75 21.66 36.45
N ASP A 97 -13.85 22.09 37.71
CA ASP A 97 -15.12 22.53 38.32
C ASP A 97 -15.69 23.73 37.55
N LEU A 98 -16.86 23.51 36.95
CA LEU A 98 -17.60 24.46 36.11
C LEU A 98 -18.24 25.72 36.80
N PRO A 99 -18.27 25.93 38.14
CA PRO A 99 -18.98 27.07 38.72
C PRO A 99 -18.41 28.46 38.37
N GLN A 100 -17.14 28.57 38.01
CA GLN A 100 -16.50 29.87 37.81
C GLN A 100 -16.63 30.41 36.38
N ALA A 101 -16.70 29.52 35.37
CA ALA A 101 -16.82 29.91 33.96
C ALA A 101 -18.20 30.50 33.60
N ILE A 102 -19.23 30.18 34.38
CA ILE A 102 -20.60 30.69 34.16
C ILE A 102 -20.79 32.10 34.74
N LYS A 103 -19.95 32.53 35.70
CA LYS A 103 -20.04 33.88 36.30
C LYS A 103 -19.52 34.99 35.38
N ASP A 104 -18.68 34.64 34.40
CA ASP A 104 -18.14 35.58 33.41
C ASP A 104 -19.07 35.76 32.19
N LEU A 105 -20.10 34.92 32.05
CA LEU A 105 -21.22 35.14 31.14
C LEU A 105 -22.30 35.99 31.84
N LYS A 106 -22.00 37.28 32.04
CA LYS A 106 -23.03 38.28 32.30
C LYS A 106 -23.71 38.62 30.98
N PHE A 107 -25.00 38.27 30.86
CA PHE A 107 -25.95 38.96 29.98
C PHE A 107 -26.33 40.30 30.59
#